data_AF-A0A6P2EEY1-F1
#
_entry.id   AF-A0A6P2EEY1-F1
#
_cell.length_a   1.000
_cell.length_b   1.000
_cell.length_c   1.000
_cell.angle_alpha   90.00
_cell.angle_beta   90.00
_cell.angle_gamma   90.00
#
_symmetry.space_group_name_H-M   'P 1'
#
loop_
_entity.id
_entity.type
_entity.pdbx_description
1 polymer ?
#
loop_
_entity_poly.entity_id
_entity_poly.type
_entity_poly.pdbx_seq_one_letter_code
_entity_poly.pdbx_strand_id
1 'polypeptide(L)'
;MSADEIILARRGQATDPKRHAAVQFARKVIENRGKVSDADLRAVRDAGYTDAHVIEIVALAMYSLTNFFNNVFDLEQDFPPDQVSQQGETS
;
A
#
# COMPACT_ATOMS: atom_id res chain seq x y z
N MET A 1 -14.44 -12.11 4.76
CA MET A 1 -14.57 -11.01 3.77
C MET A 1 -15.34 -11.54 2.60
N SER A 2 -16.46 -10.90 2.23
CA SER A 2 -17.25 -11.31 1.06
C SER A 2 -16.61 -10.80 -0.24
N ALA A 3 -16.94 -11.41 -1.38
CA ALA A 3 -16.44 -10.98 -2.68
C ALA A 3 -16.81 -9.51 -2.99
N ASP A 4 -17.98 -9.06 -2.53
CA ASP A 4 -18.44 -7.68 -2.70
C ASP A 4 -17.61 -6.69 -1.88
N GLU A 5 -17.21 -7.05 -0.64
CA GLU A 5 -16.29 -6.22 0.15
C GLU A 5 -14.92 -6.08 -0.53
N ILE A 6 -14.43 -7.14 -1.19
CA ILE A 6 -13.16 -7.13 -1.92
C ILE A 6 -13.25 -6.24 -3.16
N ILE A 7 -14.34 -6.30 -3.92
CA ILE A 7 -14.57 -5.46 -5.11
C ILE A 7 -14.67 -3.99 -4.70
N LEU A 8 -15.39 -3.71 -3.61
CA LEU A 8 -15.58 -2.36 -3.10
C LEU A 8 -14.27 -1.76 -2.55
N ALA A 9 -13.48 -2.56 -1.83
CA ALA A 9 -12.13 -2.19 -1.40
C ALA A 9 -11.21 -1.90 -2.59
N ARG A 10 -11.26 -2.71 -3.66
CA ARG A 10 -10.50 -2.48 -4.90
C ARG A 10 -10.90 -1.21 -5.65
N ARG A 11 -12.14 -0.75 -5.52
CA ARG A 11 -12.65 0.51 -6.09
C ARG A 11 -12.38 1.74 -5.21
N GLY A 12 -11.75 1.57 -4.05
CA GLY A 12 -11.53 2.63 -3.07
C GLY A 12 -12.81 3.17 -2.42
N GLN A 13 -13.94 2.50 -2.63
CA GLN A 13 -15.24 2.87 -2.08
C GLN A 13 -15.47 2.18 -0.73
N ALA A 14 -14.47 2.14 0.14
CA ALA A 14 -14.65 1.50 1.45
C ALA A 14 -15.89 2.11 2.14
N THR A 15 -16.89 1.27 2.44
CA THR A 15 -18.12 1.63 3.17
C THR A 15 -17.82 2.17 4.57
N ASP A 16 -16.61 1.95 5.06
CA ASP A 16 -16.05 2.54 6.27
C ASP A 16 -15.38 3.89 5.94
N PRO A 17 -15.90 5.01 6.48
CA PRO A 17 -15.32 6.35 6.31
C PRO A 17 -13.84 6.42 6.67
N LYS A 18 -13.40 5.63 7.66
CA LYS A 18 -11.99 5.56 8.07
C LYS A 18 -11.14 4.96 6.96
N ARG A 19 -11.50 3.78 6.46
CA ARG A 19 -10.79 3.14 5.34
C ARG A 19 -10.80 3.99 4.08
N HIS A 20 -11.90 4.70 3.80
CA HIS A 20 -11.96 5.61 2.66
C HIS A 20 -10.93 6.73 2.76
N ALA A 21 -10.77 7.34 3.94
CA ALA A 21 -9.76 8.37 4.18
C ALA A 21 -8.33 7.85 3.93
N ALA A 22 -8.01 6.63 4.37
CA ALA A 22 -6.71 6.02 4.10
C ALA A 22 -6.45 5.78 2.61
N VAL A 23 -7.44 5.26 1.87
CA VAL A 23 -7.30 5.03 0.42
C VAL A 23 -7.10 6.35 -0.32
N GLN A 24 -7.88 7.38 0.02
CA GLN A 24 -7.74 8.69 -0.58
C GLN A 24 -6.38 9.32 -0.28
N PHE A 25 -5.91 9.21 0.96
CA PHE A 25 -4.60 9.70 1.35
C PHE A 25 -3.48 8.97 0.61
N ALA A 26 -3.49 7.64 0.55
CA ALA A 26 -2.50 6.86 -0.17
C ALA A 26 -2.47 7.21 -1.66
N ARG A 27 -3.64 7.38 -2.29
CA ARG A 27 -3.74 7.82 -3.68
C ARG A 27 -3.07 9.19 -3.91
N LYS A 28 -3.35 10.17 -3.05
CA LYS A 28 -2.71 11.49 -3.11
C LYS A 28 -1.20 11.43 -2.94
N VAL A 29 -0.70 10.59 -2.02
CA VAL A 29 0.75 10.37 -1.84
C VAL A 29 1.38 9.86 -3.14
N ILE A 30 0.75 8.89 -3.81
CA ILE A 30 1.25 8.32 -5.07
C ILE A 30 1.22 9.36 -6.19
N GLU A 31 0.06 9.96 -6.45
CA GLU A 31 -0.17 10.92 -7.54
C GLU A 31 0.75 12.15 -7.42
N ASN A 32 0.93 12.64 -6.19
CA ASN A 32 1.73 13.84 -5.92
C ASN A 32 3.19 13.51 -5.55
N ARG A 33 3.63 12.26 -5.67
CA ARG A 33 4.99 11.81 -5.36
C ARG A 33 5.46 12.28 -3.97
N GLY A 34 4.60 12.07 -2.97
CA GLY A 34 4.84 12.43 -1.57
C GLY A 34 4.55 13.89 -1.20
N LYS A 35 4.24 14.77 -2.17
CA LYS A 35 3.90 16.18 -1.90
C LYS A 35 2.42 16.31 -1.50
N VAL A 36 2.10 15.90 -0.29
CA VAL A 36 0.77 16.09 0.30
C VAL A 36 0.67 17.40 1.07
N SER A 37 -0.51 17.98 1.12
CA SER A 37 -0.78 19.21 1.88
C SER A 37 -1.06 18.91 3.35
N ASP A 38 -0.94 19.93 4.21
CA ASP A 38 -1.39 19.83 5.61
C ASP A 38 -2.87 19.48 5.72
N ALA A 39 -3.69 19.89 4.74
CA ALA A 39 -5.11 19.52 4.70
C ALA A 39 -5.31 18.02 4.49
N ASP A 40 -4.45 17.39 3.69
CA ASP A 40 -4.49 15.93 3.47
C ASP A 40 -4.08 15.16 4.73
N LEU A 41 -3.04 15.66 5.42
CA LEU A 41 -2.59 15.11 6.69
C LEU A 41 -3.64 15.26 7.81
N ARG A 42 -4.31 16.42 7.87
CA ARG A 42 -5.43 16.61 8.80
C ARG A 42 -6.59 15.68 8.49
N ALA A 43 -7.00 15.57 7.22
CA ALA A 43 -8.13 14.74 6.83
C ALA A 43 -7.96 13.25 7.21
N VAL A 44 -6.75 12.69 7.07
CA VAL A 44 -6.49 11.30 7.49
C VAL A 44 -6.42 11.17 9.01
N ARG A 45 -5.91 12.16 9.73
CA ARG A 45 -5.90 12.17 11.20
C ARG A 45 -7.29 12.31 11.80
N ASP A 46 -8.13 13.16 11.22
CA ASP A 46 -9.52 13.37 11.65
C ASP A 46 -10.37 12.10 11.47
N ALA A 47 -9.97 11.22 10.55
CA ALA A 47 -10.54 9.87 10.41
C ALA A 47 -10.07 8.87 11.49
N GLY A 48 -9.25 9.32 12.45
CA GLY A 48 -8.77 8.53 13.57
C GLY A 48 -7.50 7.71 13.28
N TYR A 49 -6.69 8.14 12.32
CA TYR A 49 -5.34 7.59 12.12
C TYR A 49 -4.30 8.37 12.92
N THR A 50 -3.38 7.64 13.53
CA THR A 50 -2.24 8.20 14.24
C THR A 50 -1.09 8.48 13.27
N ASP A 51 -0.10 9.25 13.70
CA ASP A 51 1.09 9.51 12.89
C ASP A 51 1.83 8.22 12.50
N ALA A 52 1.84 7.19 13.36
CA ALA A 52 2.40 5.88 13.02
C ALA A 52 1.68 5.24 11.81
N HIS A 53 0.33 5.27 11.81
CA HIS A 53 -0.43 4.77 10.66
C HIS A 53 -0.19 5.59 9.39
N VAL A 54 -0.01 6.91 9.51
CA VAL A 54 0.31 7.78 8.36
C VAL A 54 1.65 7.39 7.75
N ILE A 55 2.67 7.13 8.58
CA ILE A 55 3.99 6.66 8.14
C ILE A 55 3.87 5.33 7.39
N GLU A 56 3.11 4.37 7.93
CA GLU A 56 2.89 3.06 7.28
C GLU A 56 2.20 3.20 5.92
N ILE A 57 1.17 4.05 5.81
CA ILE A 57 0.47 4.29 4.55
C ILE A 57 1.42 4.89 3.50
N VAL A 58 2.26 5.86 3.89
CA VAL A 58 3.26 6.46 3.00
C VAL A 58 4.28 5.41 2.54
N ALA A 59 4.78 4.59 3.47
CA ALA A 59 5.75 3.54 3.14
C ALA A 59 5.18 2.53 2.13
N LEU A 60 3.95 2.05 2.35
CA LEU A 60 3.28 1.11 1.43
C LEU A 60 2.99 1.76 0.06
N ALA A 61 2.60 3.04 0.04
CA ALA A 61 2.36 3.79 -1.19
C ALA A 61 3.65 3.93 -2.03
N MET A 62 4.77 4.25 -1.39
CA MET A 62 6.07 4.36 -2.07
C MET A 62 6.59 3.00 -2.55
N TYR A 63 6.43 1.94 -1.76
CA TYR A 63 6.75 0.57 -2.19
C TYR A 63 5.93 0.16 -3.42
N SER A 64 4.64 0.48 -3.43
CA SER A 64 3.76 0.18 -4.57
C SER A 64 4.15 0.95 -5.83
N LEU A 65 4.67 2.18 -5.70
CA LEU A 65 5.19 2.94 -6.83
C LEU A 65 6.37 2.23 -7.50
N THR A 66 7.30 1.66 -6.72
CA THR A 66 8.39 0.83 -7.24
C THR A 66 7.86 -0.39 -7.98
N ASN A 67 6.83 -1.06 -7.44
CA ASN A 67 6.19 -2.18 -8.12
C ASN A 67 5.52 -1.76 -9.44
N PHE A 68 4.93 -0.56 -9.52
CA PHE A 68 4.41 -0.04 -10.79
C PHE A 68 5.49 0.24 -11.81
N PHE A 69 6.65 0.76 -11.38
CA PHE A 69 7.82 0.90 -12.26
C PHE A 69 8.26 -0.46 -12.81
N ASN A 70 8.42 -1.47 -11.95
CA ASN A 70 8.81 -2.81 -12.39
C ASN A 70 7.82 -3.41 -13.39
N ASN A 71 6.51 -3.29 -13.14
CA ASN A 71 5.46 -3.78 -14.03
C ASN A 71 5.39 -3.03 -15.37
N VAL A 72 5.62 -1.71 -15.39
CA VAL A 72 5.57 -0.91 -16.64
C VAL A 72 6.76 -1.22 -17.54
N PHE A 73 7.92 -1.46 -16.94
CA PHE A 73 9.15 -1.73 -17.68
C PHE A 73 9.45 -3.22 -17.85
N ASP A 74 8.54 -4.09 -17.41
CA ASP A 74 8.69 -5.55 -17.40
C ASP A 74 10.07 -5.97 -16.84
N LEU A 75 10.53 -5.25 -15.81
CA LEU A 75 11.75 -5.58 -15.10
C LEU A 75 11.40 -6.80 -14.25
N GLU A 76 11.67 -7.99 -14.78
CA GLU A 76 11.52 -9.25 -14.06
C GLU A 76 12.14 -9.11 -12.66
N GLN A 77 11.32 -9.41 -11.66
CA GLN A 77 11.78 -9.48 -10.29
C GLN A 77 12.72 -10.70 -10.22
N ASP A 78 14.02 -10.45 -10.27
CA ASP A 78 15.08 -11.47 -10.22
C ASP A 78 15.18 -12.05 -8.79
N PHE A 79 14.14 -12.76 -8.35
CA PHE A 79 14.13 -13.51 -7.09
C PHE A 79 13.96 -15.00 -7.43
N PRO A 80 15.04 -15.79 -7.39
CA PRO A 80 14.92 -17.23 -7.60
C PRO A 80 14.09 -17.84 -6.44
N PRO A 81 13.02 -18.60 -6.73
CA PRO A 81 12.13 -19.15 -5.70
C PRO A 81 12.76 -20.22 -4.81
N ASP A 82 13.93 -20.78 -5.19
CA ASP A 82 14.36 -22.09 -4.68
C ASP A 82 15.73 -22.13 -3.98
N GLN A 83 16.09 -21.12 -3.17
CA GLN A 83 17.30 -21.18 -2.32
C GLN A 83 16.96 -21.22 -0.82
N VAL A 84 15.91 -21.98 -0.46
CA VAL A 84 15.81 -22.61 0.87
C VAL A 84 15.92 -24.12 0.68
N SER A 85 17.04 -24.54 0.08
CA SER A 85 17.46 -25.94 0.09
C SER A 85 17.96 -26.28 1.48
N GLN A 86 17.12 -26.97 2.24
CA GLN A 86 17.47 -28.04 3.18
C GLN A 86 18.94 -28.03 3.65
N GLN A 87 19.28 -27.10 4.55
CA GLN A 87 20.40 -27.31 5.46
C GLN A 87 19.88 -28.08 6.66
N GLY A 88 20.17 -29.37 6.69
CA GLY A 88 20.03 -30.19 7.89
C GLY A 88 19.25 -31.46 7.67
N GLU A 89 19.77 -32.40 6.89
CA GLU A 89 19.52 -33.83 7.07
C GLU A 89 20.57 -34.64 6.28
N THR A 90 21.78 -34.68 6.84
CA THR A 90 22.69 -35.81 6.62
C THR A 90 23.06 -36.35 7.99
N SER A 91 22.47 -37.49 8.35
CA SER A 91 22.97 -38.43 9.36
C SER A 91 23.37 -39.71 8.66
#